data_AF-A0A2T8IE00-F1
#
_entry.id   AF-A0A2T8IE00-F1
#
_cell.length_a   1.000
_cell.length_b   1.000
_cell.length_c   1.000
_cell.angle_alpha   90.00
_cell.angle_beta   90.00
_cell.angle_gamma   90.00
#
_symmetry.space_group_name_H-M   'P 1'
#
loop_
_entity.id
_entity.type
_entity.pdbx_description
1 polymer ?
#
loop_
_entity_poly.entity_id
_entity_poly.type
_entity_poly.pdbx_seq_one_letter_code
_entity_poly.pdbx_strand_id
1 'polypeptide(L)'
;MELMNNQMPYLLPDEYSKVANKDCHPMCEGMKLVLNRYRFDVKPEIINRSIIEATGLVYECDFNVKKHAESLHYAGEHLKEISGIDFEDWDLLKLATALMIVGYPKGEQTVAGNLKKLFGDDYSTLVEDAPKYKNKGLREVACYRVYEEMLWARKVRFKALRHLAALIRTAHEAYDTEQVMSHE
;
A
#
# COMPACT_ATOMS: atom_id res chain seq x y z
N MET A 1 6.53 -16.78 4.57
CA MET A 1 5.05 -16.91 4.60
C MET A 1 4.68 -17.44 5.97
N GLU A 2 4.85 -16.64 7.03
CA GLU A 2 4.75 -17.13 8.42
C GLU A 2 4.57 -15.98 9.43
N LEU A 3 3.66 -15.05 9.18
CA LEU A 3 3.36 -13.93 10.11
C LEU A 3 1.86 -13.64 10.29
N MET A 4 1.00 -14.63 10.05
CA MET A 4 -0.46 -14.50 10.26
C MET A 4 -1.11 -15.69 10.99
N ASN A 5 -0.34 -16.51 11.72
CA ASN A 5 -0.88 -17.75 12.30
C ASN A 5 -0.83 -17.86 13.82
N ASN A 6 -0.88 -16.75 14.55
CA ASN A 6 -1.20 -16.82 15.97
C ASN A 6 -2.00 -15.60 16.39
N GLN A 7 -3.33 -15.74 16.34
CA GLN A 7 -4.32 -15.22 17.30
C GLN A 7 -5.72 -15.19 16.64
N MET A 8 -6.34 -16.37 16.50
CA MET A 8 -7.79 -16.50 16.34
C MET A 8 -8.36 -17.15 17.61
N PRO A 9 -9.01 -16.40 18.51
CA PRO A 9 -9.79 -16.98 19.60
C PRO A 9 -11.18 -17.47 19.17
N TYR A 10 -11.54 -17.36 17.88
CA TYR A 10 -12.89 -17.64 17.37
C TYR A 10 -13.28 -19.12 17.26
N LEU A 11 -12.47 -20.05 17.78
CA LEU A 11 -12.74 -21.50 17.77
C LEU A 11 -13.10 -22.07 19.14
N LEU A 12 -13.30 -21.25 20.17
CA LEU A 12 -13.74 -21.72 21.49
C LEU A 12 -15.26 -21.54 21.69
N PRO A 13 -15.96 -22.53 22.28
CA PRO A 13 -17.39 -22.44 22.57
C PRO A 13 -17.73 -21.22 23.45
N ASP A 14 -18.96 -20.71 23.30
CA ASP A 14 -19.54 -19.49 23.92
C ASP A 14 -19.34 -19.32 25.44
N GLU A 15 -18.91 -20.37 26.15
CA GLU A 15 -18.63 -20.34 27.59
C GLU A 15 -17.37 -19.53 27.97
N TYR A 16 -16.54 -19.12 27.00
CA TYR A 16 -15.41 -18.20 27.24
C TYR A 16 -15.73 -16.72 26.97
N SER A 17 -16.97 -16.38 26.61
CA SER A 17 -17.41 -14.98 26.39
C SER A 17 -17.35 -14.08 27.63
N LYS A 18 -17.01 -14.63 28.81
CA LYS A 18 -16.85 -13.89 30.07
C LYS A 18 -15.41 -13.46 30.41
N VAL A 19 -14.46 -13.52 29.46
CA VAL A 19 -13.13 -12.91 29.63
C VAL A 19 -12.86 -11.87 28.53
N ALA A 20 -13.86 -11.04 28.24
CA ALA A 20 -13.66 -9.80 27.50
C ALA A 20 -13.22 -8.69 28.47
N ASN A 21 -11.98 -8.76 28.97
CA ASN A 21 -11.23 -7.65 29.55
C ASN A 21 -9.95 -8.18 30.20
N LYS A 22 -8.83 -8.18 29.47
CA LYS A 22 -7.54 -7.65 29.99
C LYS A 22 -6.32 -7.79 29.07
N ASP A 23 -6.29 -8.67 28.08
CA ASP A 23 -5.01 -8.96 27.39
C ASP A 23 -5.01 -8.93 25.85
N CYS A 24 -5.96 -8.24 25.21
CA CYS A 24 -5.74 -7.81 23.83
C CYS A 24 -4.97 -6.49 23.86
N HIS A 25 -3.68 -6.49 23.54
CA HIS A 25 -2.96 -5.25 23.24
C HIS A 25 -3.72 -4.50 22.14
N PRO A 26 -4.39 -3.35 22.43
CA PRO A 26 -5.32 -2.72 21.49
C PRO A 26 -4.63 -2.31 20.18
N MET A 27 -3.31 -2.15 20.21
CA MET A 27 -2.51 -1.70 19.08
C MET A 27 -1.27 -2.58 18.95
N CYS A 28 -1.29 -3.51 17.99
CA CYS A 28 -0.11 -4.31 17.64
C CYS A 28 0.94 -3.45 16.92
N GLU A 29 2.22 -3.87 16.92
CA GLU A 29 3.31 -3.11 16.31
C GLU A 29 3.08 -2.82 14.81
N GLY A 30 2.49 -3.76 14.08
CA GLY A 30 2.13 -3.57 12.67
C GLY A 30 1.13 -2.42 12.49
N MET A 31 0.14 -2.32 13.39
CA MET A 31 -0.84 -1.25 13.39
C MET A 31 -0.20 0.10 13.71
N LYS A 32 0.66 0.17 14.73
CA LYS A 32 1.42 1.39 15.08
C LYS A 32 2.23 1.91 13.90
N LEU A 33 2.91 1.02 13.21
CA LEU A 33 3.74 1.35 12.05
C LEU A 33 2.93 1.97 10.91
N VAL A 34 1.72 1.48 10.66
CA VAL A 34 0.82 2.05 9.64
C VAL A 34 0.29 3.41 10.09
N LEU A 35 -0.24 3.51 11.31
CA LEU A 35 -0.80 4.77 11.83
C LEU A 35 0.25 5.88 11.83
N ASN A 36 1.46 5.59 12.30
CA ASN A 36 2.58 6.55 12.29
C ASN A 36 3.00 6.93 10.87
N ARG A 37 3.10 5.97 9.94
CA ARG A 37 3.45 6.24 8.53
C ARG A 37 2.48 7.24 7.89
N TYR A 38 1.19 7.13 8.20
CA TYR A 38 0.15 8.00 7.67
C TYR A 38 -0.21 9.17 8.58
N ARG A 39 0.57 9.40 9.64
CA ARG A 39 0.44 10.52 10.58
C ARG A 39 -0.92 10.59 11.28
N PHE A 40 -1.48 9.42 11.57
CA PHE A 40 -2.65 9.31 12.44
C PHE A 40 -2.17 9.25 13.89
N ASP A 41 -2.53 10.27 14.67
CA ASP A 41 -2.37 10.26 16.11
C ASP A 41 -3.59 9.59 16.74
N VAL A 42 -3.38 8.40 17.30
CA VAL A 42 -4.46 7.53 17.77
C VAL A 42 -4.04 6.91 19.09
N LYS A 43 -4.83 7.15 20.13
CA LYS A 43 -4.59 6.56 21.44
C LYS A 43 -5.20 5.16 21.52
N PRO A 44 -4.62 4.23 22.31
CA PRO A 44 -5.15 2.86 22.45
C PRO A 44 -6.63 2.80 22.85
N GLU A 45 -7.12 3.79 23.60
CA GLU A 45 -8.47 3.83 24.18
C GLU A 45 -9.56 4.01 23.11
N ILE A 46 -9.24 4.64 21.98
CA ILE A 46 -10.22 4.85 20.89
C ILE A 46 -10.17 3.73 19.84
N ILE A 47 -9.30 2.74 20.01
CA ILE A 47 -9.18 1.63 19.06
C ILE A 47 -10.39 0.72 19.15
N ASN A 48 -11.06 0.57 18.01
CA ASN A 48 -12.15 -0.37 17.83
C ASN A 48 -11.89 -1.28 16.61
N ARG A 49 -12.74 -2.31 16.47
CA ARG A 49 -12.63 -3.30 15.39
C ARG A 49 -12.55 -2.69 13.99
N SER A 50 -13.37 -1.67 13.71
CA SER A 50 -13.40 -1.02 12.39
C SER A 50 -12.07 -0.31 12.07
N ILE A 51 -11.45 0.33 13.06
CA ILE A 51 -10.12 0.94 12.92
C ILE A 51 -9.06 -0.13 12.67
N ILE A 52 -9.12 -1.26 13.37
CA ILE A 52 -8.20 -2.40 13.17
C ILE A 52 -8.32 -2.93 11.74
N GLU A 53 -9.53 -3.22 11.27
CA GLU A 53 -9.78 -3.76 9.92
C GLU A 53 -9.33 -2.78 8.82
N ALA A 54 -9.67 -1.49 8.95
CA ALA A 54 -9.25 -0.48 7.99
C ALA A 54 -7.72 -0.30 7.97
N THR A 55 -7.06 -0.36 9.14
CA THR A 55 -5.60 -0.29 9.23
C THR A 55 -4.94 -1.53 8.61
N GLY A 56 -5.51 -2.72 8.82
CA GLY A 56 -5.08 -3.96 8.17
C GLY A 56 -5.15 -3.87 6.65
N LEU A 57 -6.23 -3.32 6.10
CA LEU A 57 -6.36 -3.13 4.66
C LEU A 57 -5.30 -2.18 4.09
N VAL A 58 -4.98 -1.09 4.82
CA VAL A 58 -3.88 -0.19 4.44
C VAL A 58 -2.53 -0.91 4.48
N TYR A 59 -2.28 -1.72 5.51
CA TYR A 59 -1.07 -2.53 5.63
C TYR A 59 -0.90 -3.49 4.44
N GLU A 60 -1.95 -4.24 4.10
CA GLU A 60 -1.93 -5.19 2.99
C GLU A 60 -1.66 -4.50 1.65
N CYS A 61 -2.23 -3.31 1.43
CA CYS A 61 -1.95 -2.52 0.24
C CYS A 61 -0.48 -2.09 0.17
N ASP A 62 0.09 -1.61 1.29
CA ASP A 62 1.51 -1.24 1.35
C ASP A 62 2.41 -2.45 1.14
N PHE A 63 2.07 -3.59 1.72
CA PHE A 63 2.80 -4.85 1.52
C PHE A 63 2.76 -5.31 0.06
N ASN A 64 1.59 -5.23 -0.59
CA ASN A 64 1.44 -5.60 -2.01
C ASN A 64 2.28 -4.75 -2.96
N VAL A 65 2.58 -3.50 -2.59
CA VAL A 65 3.53 -2.65 -3.33
C VAL A 65 4.97 -3.04 -2.99
N LYS A 66 5.29 -3.19 -1.70
CA LYS A 66 6.66 -3.43 -1.22
C LYS A 66 7.23 -4.79 -1.58
N LYS A 67 6.39 -5.83 -1.71
CA LYS A 67 6.83 -7.19 -2.10
C LYS A 67 7.52 -7.22 -3.47
N HIS A 68 7.26 -6.21 -4.32
CA HIS A 68 7.85 -6.07 -5.65
C HIS A 68 9.09 -5.15 -5.67
N ALA A 69 9.52 -4.61 -4.52
CA ALA A 69 10.57 -3.60 -4.49
C ALA A 69 11.88 -4.09 -5.11
N GLU A 70 12.41 -5.24 -4.65
CA GLU A 70 13.69 -5.77 -5.15
C GLU A 70 13.66 -6.06 -6.65
N SER A 71 12.58 -6.70 -7.13
CA SER A 71 12.44 -7.03 -8.55
C SER A 71 12.28 -5.79 -9.43
N LEU A 72 11.58 -4.76 -8.95
CA LEU A 72 11.43 -3.49 -9.66
C LEU A 72 12.75 -2.73 -9.74
N HIS A 73 13.53 -2.64 -8.65
CA HIS A 73 14.84 -1.98 -8.69
C HIS A 73 15.79 -2.72 -9.63
N TYR A 74 15.83 -4.06 -9.56
CA TYR A 74 16.64 -4.86 -10.48
C TYR A 74 16.25 -4.62 -11.95
N ALA A 75 14.96 -4.61 -12.25
CA ALA A 75 14.48 -4.30 -13.60
C ALA A 75 14.73 -2.82 -13.99
N GLY A 76 14.71 -1.92 -13.00
CA GLY A 76 14.99 -0.50 -13.15
C GLY A 76 16.42 -0.19 -13.59
N GLU A 77 17.40 -1.03 -13.24
CA GLU A 77 18.78 -0.88 -13.72
C GLU A 77 18.86 -0.85 -15.25
N HIS A 78 17.97 -1.58 -15.94
CA HIS A 78 17.91 -1.51 -17.40
C HIS A 78 17.47 -0.13 -17.92
N LEU A 79 16.70 0.65 -17.16
CA LEU A 79 16.35 2.03 -17.52
C LEU A 79 17.61 2.92 -17.58
N LYS A 80 18.50 2.75 -16.60
CA LYS A 80 19.77 3.46 -16.53
C LYS A 80 20.73 2.98 -17.63
N GLU A 81 20.86 1.67 -17.81
CA GLU A 81 21.78 1.06 -18.78
C GLU A 81 21.40 1.36 -20.25
N ILE A 82 20.11 1.33 -20.57
CA ILE A 82 19.63 1.39 -21.96
C ILE A 82 19.24 2.81 -22.35
N SER A 83 18.59 3.54 -21.44
CA SER A 83 17.99 4.85 -21.71
C SER A 83 18.66 5.99 -20.96
N GLY A 84 19.63 5.71 -20.09
CA GLY A 84 20.30 6.74 -19.28
C GLY A 84 19.38 7.41 -18.26
N ILE A 85 18.23 6.80 -17.95
CA ILE A 85 17.22 7.37 -17.04
C ILE A 85 17.57 6.97 -15.61
N ASP A 86 17.70 7.97 -14.74
CA ASP A 86 17.82 7.75 -13.31
C ASP A 86 16.44 7.60 -12.67
N PHE A 87 16.31 6.61 -11.79
CA PHE A 87 15.05 6.24 -11.13
C PHE A 87 15.15 6.24 -9.60
N GLU A 88 16.30 6.62 -9.02
CA GLU A 88 16.53 6.55 -7.57
C GLU A 88 15.50 7.33 -6.75
N ASP A 89 15.02 8.47 -7.27
CA ASP A 89 14.01 9.32 -6.62
C ASP A 89 12.55 8.88 -6.93
N TRP A 90 12.34 7.81 -7.69
CA TRP A 90 11.00 7.41 -8.12
C TRP A 90 10.32 6.53 -7.08
N ASP A 91 9.03 6.79 -6.85
CA ASP A 91 8.21 5.83 -6.11
C ASP A 91 8.05 4.51 -6.90
N LEU A 92 7.84 3.40 -6.19
CA LEU A 92 7.75 2.07 -6.82
C LEU A 92 6.67 2.00 -7.91
N LEU A 93 5.55 2.74 -7.79
CA LEU A 93 4.52 2.72 -8.83
C LEU A 93 4.98 3.50 -10.07
N LYS A 94 5.66 4.63 -9.90
CA LYS A 94 6.28 5.36 -11.01
C LYS A 94 7.27 4.47 -11.75
N LEU A 95 8.12 3.75 -11.02
CA LEU A 95 9.06 2.77 -11.58
C LEU A 95 8.33 1.63 -12.33
N ALA A 96 7.33 1.00 -11.71
CA ALA A 96 6.52 -0.03 -12.36
C ALA A 96 5.80 0.50 -13.61
N THR A 97 5.37 1.76 -13.61
CA THR A 97 4.73 2.41 -14.77
C THR A 97 5.73 2.58 -15.91
N ALA A 98 6.97 2.99 -15.63
CA ALA A 98 8.02 3.09 -16.67
C ALA A 98 8.37 1.72 -17.25
N LEU A 99 8.54 0.71 -16.40
CA LEU A 99 8.79 -0.68 -16.82
C LEU A 99 7.62 -1.24 -17.63
N MET A 100 6.39 -0.82 -17.34
CA MET A 100 5.22 -1.15 -18.15
C MET A 100 5.26 -0.49 -19.53
N ILE A 101 5.70 0.77 -19.63
CA ILE A 101 5.85 1.48 -20.91
C ILE A 101 6.88 0.79 -21.81
N VAL A 102 8.06 0.48 -21.26
CA VAL A 102 9.16 -0.10 -22.05
C VAL A 102 9.03 -1.62 -22.26
N GLY A 103 8.38 -2.31 -21.32
CA GLY A 103 8.35 -3.77 -21.25
C GLY A 103 7.07 -4.42 -21.76
N TYR A 104 6.02 -3.66 -22.08
CA TYR A 104 4.76 -4.21 -22.58
C TYR A 104 4.38 -3.64 -23.95
N PRO A 105 3.87 -4.45 -24.89
CA PRO A 105 3.39 -3.95 -26.17
C PRO A 105 2.30 -2.90 -25.97
N LYS A 106 2.47 -1.72 -26.55
CA LYS A 106 1.53 -0.60 -26.34
C LYS A 106 1.37 -0.21 -24.86
N GLY A 107 2.47 -0.33 -24.10
CA GLY A 107 2.51 -0.04 -22.67
C GLY A 107 2.00 1.36 -22.33
N GLU A 108 2.42 2.37 -23.10
CA GLU A 108 1.97 3.76 -22.91
C GLU A 108 0.45 3.97 -23.08
N GLN A 109 -0.22 3.17 -23.91
CA GLN A 109 -1.67 3.23 -24.08
C GLN A 109 -2.41 2.45 -22.99
N THR A 110 -1.72 1.59 -22.25
CA THR A 110 -2.29 0.73 -21.20
C THR A 110 -2.21 1.39 -19.82
N VAL A 111 -1.16 2.17 -19.58
CA VAL A 111 -0.95 2.83 -18.29
C VAL A 111 -1.91 4.01 -18.08
N ALA A 112 -2.25 4.30 -16.83
CA ALA A 112 -3.24 5.29 -16.46
C ALA A 112 -2.58 6.63 -16.11
N GLY A 113 -3.27 7.73 -16.42
CA GLY A 113 -2.88 9.09 -16.02
C GLY A 113 -2.12 9.85 -17.11
N ASN A 114 -1.58 11.01 -16.73
CA ASN A 114 -0.84 11.88 -17.65
C ASN A 114 0.67 11.56 -17.56
N LEU A 115 1.17 10.79 -18.52
CA LEU A 115 2.56 10.31 -18.54
C LEU A 115 3.58 11.43 -18.69
N LYS A 116 3.28 12.46 -19.49
CA LYS A 116 4.11 13.66 -19.62
C LYS A 116 4.27 14.37 -18.27
N LYS A 117 3.19 14.47 -17.50
CA LYS A 117 3.26 15.06 -16.14
C LYS A 117 3.99 14.15 -15.15
N LEU A 118 3.88 12.83 -15.30
CA LEU A 118 4.49 11.87 -14.39
C LEU A 118 6.00 11.76 -14.58
N PHE A 119 6.47 11.72 -15.83
CA PHE A 119 7.86 11.48 -16.19
C PHE A 119 8.61 12.74 -16.65
N GLY A 120 7.92 13.83 -16.99
CA GLY A 120 8.56 15.03 -17.48
C GLY A 120 9.35 14.75 -18.76
N ASP A 121 10.62 15.15 -18.76
CA ASP A 121 11.52 15.02 -19.91
C ASP A 121 11.86 13.56 -20.24
N ASP A 122 11.81 12.66 -19.25
CA ASP A 122 12.10 11.23 -19.45
C ASP A 122 11.02 10.51 -20.27
N TYR A 123 9.82 11.09 -20.40
CA TYR A 123 8.70 10.44 -21.07
C TYR A 123 9.01 10.07 -22.53
N SER A 124 9.57 11.01 -23.30
CA SER A 124 9.87 10.76 -24.72
C SER A 124 10.88 9.64 -24.88
N THR A 125 11.94 9.65 -24.06
CA THR A 125 12.97 8.60 -24.05
C THR A 125 12.37 7.23 -23.72
N LEU A 126 11.48 7.13 -22.72
CA LEU A 126 10.82 5.86 -22.38
C LEU A 126 10.07 5.25 -23.58
N VAL A 127 9.36 6.09 -24.36
CA VAL A 127 8.57 5.62 -25.51
C VAL A 127 9.47 5.26 -26.69
N GLU A 128 10.43 6.13 -27.02
CA GLU A 128 11.35 5.94 -28.13
C GLU A 128 12.26 4.73 -27.92
N ASP A 129 12.68 4.49 -26.68
CA ASP A 129 13.60 3.41 -26.34
C ASP A 129 12.91 2.09 -26.03
N ALA A 130 11.58 2.04 -25.86
CA ALA A 130 10.85 0.82 -25.56
C ALA A 130 11.27 -0.40 -26.44
N PRO A 131 11.47 -0.28 -27.77
CA PRO A 131 11.94 -1.40 -28.59
C PRO A 131 13.32 -1.95 -28.20
N LYS A 132 14.19 -1.15 -27.58
CA LYS A 132 15.54 -1.55 -27.13
C LYS A 132 15.51 -2.53 -25.95
N TYR A 133 14.40 -2.61 -25.23
CA TYR A 133 14.21 -3.51 -24.09
C TYR A 133 13.84 -4.94 -24.52
N LYS A 134 13.59 -5.16 -25.82
CA LYS A 134 13.31 -6.49 -26.36
C LYS A 134 14.48 -7.43 -26.06
N ASN A 135 14.17 -8.57 -25.43
CA ASN A 135 15.12 -9.60 -24.97
C ASN A 135 16.00 -9.24 -23.76
N LYS A 136 15.71 -8.16 -23.03
CA LYS A 136 16.46 -7.75 -21.83
C LYS A 136 15.94 -8.38 -20.53
N GLY A 137 15.23 -9.51 -20.63
CA GLY A 137 14.68 -10.20 -19.46
C GLY A 137 13.41 -9.58 -18.87
N LEU A 138 12.95 -8.42 -19.36
CA LEU A 138 11.63 -7.88 -19.03
C LEU A 138 10.54 -8.76 -19.65
N ARG A 139 9.83 -9.51 -18.80
CA ARG A 139 8.69 -10.33 -19.24
C ARG A 139 7.45 -9.47 -19.29
N GLU A 140 6.85 -9.34 -20.48
CA GLU A 140 5.67 -8.51 -20.73
C GLU A 140 4.54 -8.78 -19.73
N VAL A 141 4.19 -10.06 -19.53
CA VAL A 141 3.13 -10.50 -18.60
C VAL A 141 3.45 -10.14 -17.14
N ALA A 142 4.73 -10.17 -16.76
CA ALA A 142 5.14 -9.81 -15.41
C ALA A 142 5.01 -8.30 -15.19
N CYS A 143 5.45 -7.48 -16.15
CA CYS A 143 5.31 -6.03 -16.11
C CYS A 143 3.84 -5.62 -15.97
N TYR A 144 2.96 -6.21 -16.78
CA TYR A 144 1.51 -5.98 -16.70
C TYR A 144 0.94 -6.33 -15.32
N ARG A 145 1.21 -7.55 -14.82
CA ARG A 145 0.65 -8.01 -13.53
C ARG A 145 1.11 -7.16 -12.36
N VAL A 146 2.41 -6.85 -12.29
CA VAL A 146 2.97 -6.03 -11.21
C VAL A 146 2.36 -4.63 -11.24
N TYR A 147 2.31 -4.00 -12.41
CA TYR A 147 1.69 -2.69 -12.57
C TYR A 147 0.21 -2.68 -12.16
N GLU A 148 -0.59 -3.64 -12.62
CA GLU A 148 -2.01 -3.74 -12.28
C GLU A 148 -2.24 -3.96 -10.77
N GLU A 149 -1.49 -4.88 -10.16
CA GLU A 149 -1.56 -5.13 -8.72
C GLU A 149 -1.27 -3.86 -7.92
N MET A 150 -0.23 -3.12 -8.29
CA MET A 150 0.16 -1.90 -7.59
C MET A 150 -0.81 -0.75 -7.82
N LEU A 151 -1.36 -0.61 -9.02
CA LEU A 151 -2.38 0.39 -9.33
C LEU A 151 -3.66 0.10 -8.54
N TRP A 152 -4.07 -1.16 -8.47
CA TRP A 152 -5.21 -1.59 -7.67
C TRP A 152 -4.98 -1.34 -6.18
N ALA A 153 -3.82 -1.76 -5.65
CA ALA A 153 -3.44 -1.52 -4.26
C ALA A 153 -3.44 -0.02 -3.92
N ARG A 154 -2.94 0.84 -4.82
CA ARG A 154 -2.97 2.31 -4.62
C ARG A 154 -4.39 2.85 -4.53
N LYS A 155 -5.31 2.38 -5.39
CA LYS A 155 -6.73 2.77 -5.39
C LYS A 155 -7.43 2.33 -4.11
N VAL A 156 -7.23 1.08 -3.68
CA VAL A 156 -7.81 0.52 -2.46
C VAL A 156 -7.26 1.25 -1.23
N ARG A 157 -5.95 1.43 -1.14
CA ARG A 157 -5.29 2.17 -0.06
C ARG A 157 -5.84 3.57 0.09
N PHE A 158 -6.03 4.30 -1.02
CA PHE A 158 -6.60 5.65 -0.97
C PHE A 158 -8.00 5.66 -0.33
N LYS A 159 -8.86 4.70 -0.71
CA LYS A 159 -10.20 4.55 -0.11
C LYS A 159 -10.12 4.15 1.37
N ALA A 160 -9.27 3.19 1.68
CA ALA A 160 -9.04 2.70 3.04
C ALA A 160 -8.53 3.80 3.97
N LEU A 161 -7.58 4.64 3.53
CA LEU A 161 -7.07 5.77 4.30
C LEU A 161 -8.15 6.82 4.58
N ARG A 162 -9.01 7.13 3.61
CA ARG A 162 -10.13 8.06 3.83
C ARG A 162 -11.15 7.48 4.81
N HIS A 163 -11.43 6.20 4.72
CA HIS A 163 -12.32 5.52 5.65
C HIS A 163 -11.72 5.48 7.06
N LEU A 164 -10.44 5.11 7.19
CA LEU A 164 -9.70 5.10 8.44
C LEU A 164 -9.69 6.48 9.11
N ALA A 165 -9.45 7.54 8.35
CA ALA A 165 -9.50 8.91 8.87
C ALA A 165 -10.89 9.27 9.42
N ALA A 166 -11.97 8.86 8.73
CA ALA A 166 -13.33 9.09 9.21
C ALA A 166 -13.63 8.31 10.49
N LEU A 167 -13.21 7.04 10.55
CA LEU A 167 -13.38 6.19 11.74
C LEU A 167 -12.65 6.76 12.96
N ILE A 168 -11.40 7.19 12.79
CA ILE A 168 -10.61 7.79 13.87
C ILE A 168 -11.26 9.08 14.38
N ARG A 169 -11.75 9.93 13.48
CA ARG A 169 -12.45 11.16 13.88
C ARG A 169 -13.68 10.86 14.73
N THR A 170 -14.53 9.94 14.26
CA THR A 170 -15.75 9.55 14.99
C THR A 170 -15.44 8.87 16.32
N ALA A 171 -14.38 8.06 16.39
CA ALA A 171 -13.97 7.41 17.64
C ALA A 171 -13.46 8.44 18.67
N HIS A 172 -12.72 9.47 18.25
CA HIS A 172 -12.35 10.59 19.12
C HIS A 172 -13.58 11.35 19.64
N GLU A 173 -14.50 11.74 18.75
CA GLU A 173 -15.73 12.46 19.12
C GLU A 173 -16.57 11.68 20.15
N ALA A 174 -16.70 10.37 19.98
CA ALA A 174 -17.39 9.50 20.93
C ALA A 174 -16.68 9.42 22.28
N TYR A 175 -15.36 9.22 22.27
CA TYR A 175 -14.54 9.11 23.48
C TYR A 175 -14.56 10.40 24.31
N ASP A 176 -14.44 11.56 23.67
CA ASP A 176 -14.48 12.85 24.35
C ASP A 176 -15.86 13.10 24.98
N THR A 177 -16.94 12.68 24.30
CA THR A 177 -18.31 12.78 24.83
C THR A 177 -18.52 11.89 26.07
N GLU A 178 -18.01 10.66 26.03
CA GLU A 178 -18.07 9.74 27.17
C GLU A 178 -17.26 10.25 28.37
N GLN A 179 -16.12 10.91 28.14
CA GLN A 179 -15.35 11.53 29.22
C GLN A 179 -16.11 12.69 29.88
N VAL A 180 -16.76 13.55 29.10
CA VAL A 180 -17.54 14.66 29.65
C VAL A 180 -18.70 14.14 30.52
N MET A 181 -19.48 13.16 30.03
CA MET A 181 -20.61 12.61 30.78
C MET A 181 -20.23 11.79 32.02
N SER A 182 -18.99 11.30 32.12
CA SER A 182 -18.49 10.55 33.28
C SER A 182 -17.91 11.44 34.38
N HIS A 183 -17.77 12.74 34.12
CA HIS A 183 -17.30 13.76 35.06
C HIS A 183 -18.40 14.72 35.55
N GLU A 184 -19.67 14.48 35.17
CA GLU A 184 -20.88 15.15 35.70
C GLU A 184 -21.58 14.28 36.76
#